data_AF-A0AAQ3LAG8-F1
#
_entry.id   AF-A0AAQ3LAG8-F1
#
_cell.length_a   1.000
_cell.length_b   1.000
_cell.length_c   1.000
_cell.angle_alpha   90.00
_cell.angle_beta   90.00
_cell.angle_gamma   90.00
#
_symmetry.space_group_name_H-M   'P 1'
#
loop_
_entity.id
_entity.type
_entity.pdbx_description
1 polymer ?
#
loop_
_entity_poly.entity_id
_entity_poly.type
_entity_poly.pdbx_seq_one_letter_code
_entity_poly.pdbx_strand_id
1 'polypeptide(L)'
;MSKNGKYFEIPLNTLASKDQNYVYTNLGYHRCRFGDMTGGAFAGDVDFLWKQKGKKILIHVIEWKIRFQCHDQEGRELGEVYFSVGNIRDRKFWGTEIFSNKLDLNQYVSRQENLVLSDLDFEVKLKSRKDIEDIFLVATYASAKTNGKNYDMPTTYLVSDEEIKWPSKK
;
A
#
# COMPACT_ATOMS: atom_id res chain seq x y z
N MET A 1 -12.31 -14.58 -27.84
CA MET A 1 -12.71 -13.80 -29.03
C MET A 1 -14.22 -13.70 -29.04
N SER A 2 -14.80 -12.49 -29.13
CA SER A 2 -16.25 -12.35 -29.36
C SER A 2 -16.56 -12.85 -30.77
N LYS A 3 -17.73 -13.47 -30.97
CA LYS A 3 -18.13 -14.13 -32.24
C LYS A 3 -18.21 -13.19 -33.46
N ASN A 4 -18.00 -11.88 -33.30
CA ASN A 4 -18.19 -10.86 -34.35
C ASN A 4 -16.96 -9.98 -34.65
N GLY A 5 -15.77 -10.27 -34.10
CA GLY A 5 -14.53 -9.55 -34.44
C GLY A 5 -14.49 -8.04 -34.12
N LYS A 6 -15.51 -7.50 -33.42
CA LYS A 6 -15.54 -6.12 -32.95
C LYS A 6 -14.79 -6.01 -31.62
N TYR A 7 -13.88 -5.05 -31.55
CA TYR A 7 -13.15 -4.66 -30.35
C TYR A 7 -13.97 -3.63 -29.57
N PHE A 8 -14.05 -3.81 -28.27
CA PHE A 8 -14.66 -2.86 -27.34
C PHE A 8 -13.63 -2.52 -26.27
N GLU A 9 -13.46 -1.24 -25.98
CA GLU A 9 -12.71 -0.78 -24.82
C GLU A 9 -13.71 -0.60 -23.67
N ILE A 10 -13.57 -1.43 -22.64
CA ILE A 10 -14.42 -1.37 -21.45
C ILE A 10 -13.52 -0.91 -20.30
N PRO A 11 -13.78 0.27 -19.70
CA PRO A 11 -13.03 0.73 -18.54
C PRO A 11 -13.14 -0.28 -17.39
N LEU A 12 -12.01 -0.62 -16.77
CA LEU A 12 -11.96 -1.71 -15.80
C LEU A 12 -12.87 -1.47 -14.60
N ASN A 13 -12.95 -0.22 -14.13
CA ASN A 13 -13.81 0.20 -13.02
C ASN A 13 -15.32 0.03 -13.28
N THR A 14 -15.73 -0.13 -14.54
CA THR A 14 -17.14 -0.39 -14.90
C THR A 14 -17.51 -1.88 -14.84
N LEU A 15 -16.52 -2.77 -14.73
CA LEU A 15 -16.77 -4.21 -14.63
C LEU A 15 -17.25 -4.57 -13.23
N ALA A 16 -17.97 -5.68 -13.09
CA ALA A 16 -18.27 -6.24 -11.78
C ALA A 16 -16.97 -6.70 -11.08
N SER A 17 -16.91 -6.63 -9.74
CA SER A 17 -15.69 -6.93 -8.98
C SER A 17 -15.08 -8.31 -9.28
N LYS A 18 -15.90 -9.32 -9.58
CA LYS A 18 -15.43 -10.65 -9.99
C LYS A 18 -14.66 -10.62 -11.31
N ASP A 19 -15.10 -9.79 -12.25
CA ASP A 19 -14.52 -9.70 -13.59
C ASP A 19 -13.25 -8.82 -13.55
N GLN A 20 -13.26 -7.77 -12.73
CA GLN A 20 -12.04 -7.01 -12.40
C GLN A 20 -10.97 -7.93 -11.80
N ASN A 21 -11.32 -8.71 -10.78
CA ASN A 21 -10.41 -9.69 -10.17
C ASN A 21 -9.88 -10.69 -11.19
N TYR A 22 -10.74 -11.19 -12.09
CA TYR A 22 -10.33 -12.09 -13.18
C TYR A 22 -9.30 -11.43 -14.12
N VAL A 23 -9.51 -10.18 -14.53
CA VAL A 23 -8.56 -9.45 -15.38
C VAL A 23 -7.22 -9.26 -14.66
N TYR A 24 -7.23 -8.77 -13.42
CA TYR A 24 -6.00 -8.56 -12.66
C TYR A 24 -5.21 -9.85 -12.43
N THR A 25 -5.89 -10.95 -12.11
CA THR A 25 -5.26 -12.26 -11.96
C THR A 25 -4.58 -12.70 -13.26
N ASN A 26 -5.24 -12.55 -14.41
CA ASN A 26 -4.64 -12.88 -15.71
C ASN A 26 -3.47 -11.95 -16.10
N LEU A 27 -3.45 -10.73 -15.58
CA LEU A 27 -2.34 -9.79 -15.75
C LEU A 27 -1.18 -10.03 -14.76
N GLY A 28 -1.28 -11.05 -13.91
CA GLY A 28 -0.28 -11.44 -12.93
C GLY A 28 -0.25 -10.57 -11.68
N TYR A 29 -1.37 -9.92 -11.34
CA TYR A 29 -1.50 -9.20 -10.07
C TYR A 29 -1.93 -10.13 -8.93
N HIS A 30 -1.38 -9.86 -7.76
CA HIS A 30 -1.73 -10.48 -6.50
C HIS A 30 -2.50 -9.47 -5.65
N ARG A 31 -3.61 -9.90 -5.03
CA ARG A 31 -4.38 -9.06 -4.11
C ARG A 31 -3.87 -9.28 -2.70
N CYS A 32 -3.64 -8.18 -1.99
CA CYS A 32 -3.16 -8.20 -0.62
C CYS A 32 -3.92 -7.16 0.20
N ARG A 33 -3.95 -7.38 1.51
CA ARG A 33 -4.49 -6.44 2.48
C ARG A 33 -3.59 -6.39 3.70
N PHE A 34 -3.31 -5.20 4.21
CA PHE A 34 -2.60 -5.03 5.47
C PHE A 34 -3.13 -3.82 6.25
N GLY A 35 -2.74 -3.74 7.52
CA GLY A 35 -3.34 -2.82 8.50
C GLY A 35 -4.65 -3.38 9.06
N ASP A 36 -5.08 -2.87 10.21
CA ASP A 36 -6.33 -3.29 10.85
C ASP A 36 -7.16 -2.11 11.41
N MET A 37 -6.87 -0.88 10.96
CA MET A 37 -7.39 0.36 11.54
C MET A 37 -7.13 0.52 13.05
N THR A 38 -6.42 -0.38 13.73
CA THR A 38 -6.16 -0.32 15.17
C THR A 38 -4.72 0.13 15.44
N GLY A 39 -4.55 1.30 16.07
CA GLY A 39 -3.24 1.80 16.51
C GLY A 39 -2.88 3.20 16.01
N GLY A 40 -1.76 3.72 16.51
CA GLY A 40 -1.14 4.97 16.05
C GLY A 40 -1.99 6.24 16.21
N ALA A 41 -1.42 7.39 15.84
CA ALA A 41 -2.22 8.61 15.68
C ALA A 41 -3.03 8.58 14.38
N PHE A 42 -2.49 7.89 13.38
CA PHE A 42 -3.15 7.54 12.15
C PHE A 42 -3.11 6.02 12.02
N ALA A 43 -4.23 5.43 11.63
CA ALA A 43 -4.37 4.00 11.40
C ALA A 43 -4.94 3.78 10.00
N GLY A 44 -4.38 2.84 9.26
CA GLY A 44 -4.87 2.49 7.93
C GLY A 44 -5.33 1.05 7.80
N ASP A 45 -6.12 0.84 6.76
CA ASP A 45 -6.53 -0.47 6.24
C ASP A 45 -6.51 -0.37 4.72
N VAL A 46 -5.62 -1.13 4.10
CA VAL A 46 -5.25 -0.98 2.70
C VAL A 46 -5.50 -2.26 1.96
N ASP A 47 -6.43 -2.22 1.00
CA ASP A 47 -6.70 -3.28 0.03
C ASP A 47 -6.13 -2.88 -1.32
N PHE A 48 -5.23 -3.69 -1.85
CA PHE A 48 -4.48 -3.35 -3.05
C PHE A 48 -4.13 -4.59 -3.87
N LEU A 49 -3.82 -4.33 -5.12
CA LEU A 49 -3.27 -5.28 -6.08
C LEU A 49 -1.83 -4.90 -6.36
N TRP A 50 -0.94 -5.88 -6.43
CA TRP A 50 0.44 -5.61 -6.80
C TRP A 50 0.99 -6.65 -7.78
N LYS A 51 1.99 -6.25 -8.56
CA LYS A 51 2.82 -7.18 -9.34
C LYS A 51 4.21 -6.64 -9.56
N GLN A 52 5.14 -7.54 -9.84
CA GLN A 52 6.45 -7.16 -10.31
C GLN A 52 6.53 -7.14 -11.83
N LYS A 53 7.02 -6.02 -12.40
CA LYS A 53 7.36 -5.89 -13.83
C LYS A 53 8.83 -5.49 -13.98
N GLY A 54 9.70 -6.47 -14.18
CA GLY A 54 11.15 -6.23 -14.25
C GLY A 54 11.70 -5.70 -12.93
N LYS A 55 12.28 -4.49 -12.94
CA LYS A 55 12.78 -3.80 -11.72
C LYS A 55 11.75 -2.87 -11.07
N LYS A 56 10.46 -3.09 -11.32
CA LYS A 56 9.38 -2.25 -10.79
C LYS A 56 8.38 -3.09 -10.02
N ILE A 57 7.91 -2.58 -8.90
CA ILE A 57 6.69 -3.05 -8.23
C ILE A 57 5.60 -2.06 -8.59
N LEU A 58 4.55 -2.58 -9.23
CA LEU A 58 3.35 -1.83 -9.59
C LEU A 58 2.28 -2.14 -8.56
N ILE A 59 1.67 -1.11 -8.00
CA ILE A 59 0.69 -1.20 -6.92
C ILE A 59 -0.55 -0.41 -7.37
N HIS A 60 -1.70 -1.04 -7.28
CA HIS A 60 -3.00 -0.42 -7.53
C HIS A 60 -3.83 -0.55 -6.25
N VAL A 61 -4.08 0.56 -5.59
CA VAL A 61 -4.91 0.63 -4.38
C VAL A 61 -6.36 0.57 -4.79
N ILE A 62 -7.04 -0.50 -4.37
CA ILE A 62 -8.49 -0.62 -4.52
C ILE A 62 -9.14 0.32 -3.52
N GLU A 63 -8.73 0.23 -2.25
CA GLU A 63 -9.27 1.02 -1.17
C GLU A 63 -8.22 1.21 -0.08
N TRP A 64 -8.08 2.44 0.40
CA TRP A 64 -7.24 2.78 1.54
C TRP A 64 -8.05 3.64 2.49
N LYS A 65 -8.46 3.04 3.61
CA LYS A 65 -9.16 3.72 4.70
C LYS A 65 -8.13 4.25 5.68
N ILE A 66 -8.23 5.52 6.04
CA ILE A 66 -7.34 6.16 7.01
C ILE A 66 -8.20 6.81 8.08
N ARG A 67 -7.93 6.47 9.35
CA ARG A 67 -8.56 7.08 10.53
C ARG A 67 -7.54 7.83 11.35
N PHE A 68 -7.93 8.99 11.85
CA PHE A 68 -7.19 9.71 12.87
C PHE A 68 -7.67 9.32 14.28
N GLN A 69 -6.79 8.86 15.16
CA GLN A 69 -7.14 8.38 16.51
C GLN A 69 -6.69 9.32 17.64
N CYS A 70 -5.79 10.27 17.40
CA CYS A 70 -5.28 11.15 18.46
C CYS A 70 -6.36 12.15 18.91
N HIS A 71 -6.59 12.22 20.22
CA HIS A 71 -7.45 13.22 20.87
C HIS A 71 -6.84 14.62 20.70
N ASP A 72 -7.62 15.58 20.20
CA ASP A 72 -7.48 17.05 20.37
C ASP A 72 -6.06 17.66 20.24
N GLN A 73 -5.14 17.01 19.53
CA GLN A 73 -3.84 17.58 19.20
C GLN A 73 -3.93 18.25 17.83
N GLU A 74 -4.05 19.57 17.86
CA GLU A 74 -3.77 20.43 16.72
C GLU A 74 -2.40 20.06 16.12
N GLY A 75 -2.29 19.96 14.79
CA GLY A 75 -1.00 19.68 14.13
C GLY A 75 -0.77 18.25 13.62
N ARG A 76 -1.80 17.41 13.54
CA ARG A 76 -1.74 16.14 12.81
C ARG A 76 -2.75 16.07 11.67
N GLU A 77 -2.62 16.97 10.71
CA GLU A 77 -3.24 16.83 9.38
C GLU A 77 -2.48 15.78 8.58
N LEU A 78 -3.20 15.01 7.74
CA LEU A 78 -2.58 14.07 6.81
C LEU A 78 -1.97 14.87 5.66
N GLY A 79 -0.64 14.84 5.57
CA GLY A 79 0.09 15.55 4.52
C GLY A 79 0.26 14.68 3.29
N GLU A 80 0.87 13.52 3.48
CA GLU A 80 1.32 12.67 2.37
C GLU A 80 0.97 11.20 2.61
N VAL A 81 0.68 10.47 1.53
CA VAL A 81 0.61 9.00 1.52
C VAL A 81 1.48 8.41 0.41
N TYR A 82 2.12 7.28 0.68
CA TYR A 82 2.95 6.56 -0.29
C TYR A 82 3.20 5.11 0.13
N PHE A 83 3.64 4.29 -0.81
CA PHE A 83 4.16 2.96 -0.51
C PHE A 83 5.67 3.00 -0.34
N SER A 84 6.14 2.17 0.58
CA SER A 84 7.55 1.88 0.72
C SER A 84 7.79 0.38 0.74
N VAL A 85 8.96 0.00 0.29
CA VAL A 85 9.46 -1.35 0.27
C VAL A 85 10.48 -1.46 1.39
N GLY A 86 10.21 -2.35 2.35
CA GLY A 86 11.08 -2.64 3.48
C GLY A 86 11.67 -4.04 3.42
N ASN A 87 12.77 -4.25 4.12
CA ASN A 87 13.42 -5.55 4.28
C ASN A 87 13.89 -5.70 5.75
N ILE A 88 13.66 -6.89 6.32
CA ILE A 88 14.19 -7.33 7.60
C ILE A 88 14.91 -8.65 7.36
N ARG A 89 16.20 -8.58 7.05
CA ARG A 89 17.10 -9.72 7.09
C ARG A 89 18.26 -9.36 8.00
N ASP A 90 18.40 -10.10 9.11
CA ASP A 90 19.49 -10.03 10.08
C ASP A 90 19.71 -8.68 10.80
N ARG A 91 18.72 -7.76 10.82
CA ARG A 91 18.86 -6.42 11.44
C ARG A 91 17.83 -6.16 12.54
N LYS A 92 18.26 -5.42 13.59
CA LYS A 92 17.40 -4.85 14.65
C LYS A 92 16.52 -3.68 14.17
N PHE A 93 16.76 -3.18 12.96
CA PHE A 93 16.12 -2.00 12.39
C PHE A 93 15.86 -2.23 10.90
N TRP A 94 14.81 -1.61 10.38
CA TRP A 94 14.47 -1.58 8.96
C TRP A 94 15.60 -0.90 8.16
N GLY A 95 16.24 -1.65 7.26
CA GLY A 95 17.52 -1.27 6.66
C GLY A 95 17.47 -0.54 5.31
N THR A 96 16.36 -0.55 4.57
CA THR A 96 16.26 0.11 3.25
C THR A 96 14.82 0.51 2.96
N GLU A 97 14.58 1.80 2.75
CA GLU A 97 13.28 2.33 2.33
C GLU A 97 13.38 2.72 0.84
N ILE A 98 12.78 1.92 -0.05
CA ILE A 98 12.56 2.34 -1.44
C ILE A 98 11.12 2.82 -1.54
N PHE A 99 10.90 4.04 -2.04
CA PHE A 99 9.61 4.70 -2.02
C PHE A 99 8.96 4.79 -3.40
N SER A 100 7.64 4.82 -3.42
CA SER A 100 6.88 5.33 -4.55
C SER A 100 6.90 6.85 -4.60
N ASN A 101 6.29 7.42 -5.64
CA ASN A 101 5.86 8.82 -5.58
C ASN A 101 4.88 9.01 -4.40
N LYS A 102 4.87 10.24 -3.86
CA LYS A 102 3.99 10.67 -2.79
C LYS A 102 2.73 11.29 -3.37
N LEU A 103 1.61 11.10 -2.69
CA LEU A 103 0.38 11.83 -2.92
C LEU A 103 0.19 12.84 -1.79
N ASP A 104 0.22 14.13 -2.14
CA ASP A 104 -0.02 15.23 -1.21
C ASP A 104 -1.53 15.48 -1.09
N LEU A 105 -2.06 15.29 0.12
CA LEU A 105 -3.49 15.41 0.41
C LEU A 105 -3.79 16.70 1.18
N ASN A 106 -2.87 17.11 2.06
CA ASN A 106 -3.00 18.23 3.00
C ASN A 106 -4.43 18.35 3.56
N GLN A 107 -4.93 17.22 4.08
CA GLN A 107 -6.32 17.07 4.47
C GLN A 107 -6.44 16.80 5.96
N TYR A 108 -7.38 17.49 6.59
CA TYR A 108 -7.77 17.19 7.97
C TYR A 108 -8.70 15.98 7.98
N VAL A 109 -8.37 14.97 8.79
CA VAL A 109 -9.20 13.77 9.00
C VAL A 109 -9.77 13.85 10.41
N SER A 110 -11.08 14.00 10.54
CA SER A 110 -11.75 14.05 11.84
C SER A 110 -11.65 12.69 12.55
N ARG A 111 -11.66 12.70 13.88
CA ARG A 111 -11.49 11.49 14.71
C ARG A 111 -12.54 10.40 14.45
N GLN A 112 -13.76 10.81 14.11
CA GLN A 112 -14.86 9.89 13.84
C GLN A 112 -15.02 9.57 12.36
N GLU A 113 -14.18 10.15 11.51
CA GLU A 113 -14.24 9.99 10.07
C GLU A 113 -13.14 9.05 9.58
N ASN A 114 -13.50 8.32 8.52
CA ASN A 114 -12.53 7.61 7.71
C ASN A 114 -12.34 8.42 6.43
N LEU A 115 -11.12 8.83 6.14
CA LEU A 115 -10.76 9.25 4.80
C LEU A 115 -10.59 7.99 3.95
N VAL A 116 -11.36 7.89 2.86
CA VAL A 116 -11.26 6.78 1.91
C VAL A 116 -10.58 7.29 0.65
N LEU A 117 -9.46 6.66 0.30
CA LEU A 117 -8.74 6.89 -0.95
C LEU A 117 -8.86 5.62 -1.81
N SER A 118 -9.29 5.74 -3.06
CA SER A 118 -9.47 4.61 -3.97
C SER A 118 -8.84 4.87 -5.33
N ASP A 119 -8.62 3.80 -6.08
CA ASP A 119 -8.16 3.84 -7.47
C ASP A 119 -6.83 4.59 -7.65
N LEU A 120 -5.92 4.44 -6.68
CA LEU A 120 -4.60 5.08 -6.70
C LEU A 120 -3.53 4.13 -7.22
N ASP A 121 -2.71 4.61 -8.17
CA ASP A 121 -1.61 3.84 -8.73
C ASP A 121 -0.25 4.34 -8.20
N PHE A 122 0.57 3.40 -7.73
CA PHE A 122 1.93 3.66 -7.28
C PHE A 122 2.94 2.78 -8.03
N GLU A 123 4.13 3.34 -8.29
CA GLU A 123 5.27 2.61 -8.84
C GLU A 123 6.47 2.74 -7.89
N VAL A 124 7.02 1.60 -7.48
CA VAL A 124 8.29 1.54 -6.72
C VAL A 124 9.39 0.99 -7.62
N LYS A 125 10.48 1.74 -7.81
CA LYS A 125 11.62 1.35 -8.65
C LYS A 125 12.72 0.67 -7.83
N LEU A 126 12.94 -0.61 -8.09
CA LEU A 126 13.97 -1.42 -7.43
C LEU A 126 15.36 -1.18 -8.03
N LYS A 127 16.40 -1.30 -7.20
CA LYS A 127 17.81 -1.23 -7.64
C LYS A 127 18.24 -2.54 -8.33
N SER A 128 17.92 -3.70 -7.73
CA SER A 128 18.21 -5.03 -8.25
C SER A 128 16.97 -5.95 -8.20
N ARG A 129 16.98 -7.01 -9.03
CA ARG A 129 15.95 -8.07 -9.00
C ARG A 129 16.18 -9.06 -7.86
N LYS A 130 17.38 -9.14 -7.28
CA LYS A 130 17.66 -10.09 -6.19
C LYS A 130 17.13 -9.65 -4.83
N ASP A 131 16.59 -8.44 -4.74
CA ASP A 131 16.22 -7.85 -3.45
C ASP A 131 14.83 -8.32 -2.95
N ILE A 132 14.05 -9.02 -3.76
CA ILE A 132 12.57 -9.14 -3.59
C ILE A 132 12.14 -10.28 -2.65
N GLU A 133 12.97 -11.32 -2.49
CA GLU A 133 12.60 -12.50 -1.68
C GLU A 133 12.49 -12.16 -0.18
N ASP A 134 13.08 -11.05 0.26
CA ASP A 134 13.03 -10.57 1.65
C ASP A 134 12.37 -9.20 1.81
N ILE A 135 11.54 -8.78 0.84
CA ILE A 135 10.88 -7.48 0.84
C ILE A 135 9.41 -7.60 1.21
N PHE A 136 8.92 -6.63 1.98
CA PHE A 136 7.50 -6.41 2.26
C PHE A 136 7.08 -4.98 1.88
N LEU A 137 5.80 -4.81 1.53
CA LEU A 137 5.22 -3.52 1.15
C LEU A 137 4.61 -2.88 2.39
N VAL A 138 4.96 -1.62 2.64
CA VAL A 138 4.46 -0.83 3.76
C VAL A 138 3.69 0.35 3.20
N ALA A 139 2.50 0.59 3.72
CA ALA A 139 1.84 1.87 3.52
C ALA A 139 2.38 2.88 4.53
N THR A 140 2.80 4.02 4.01
CA THR A 140 3.35 5.10 4.81
C THR A 140 2.47 6.33 4.68
N TYR A 141 2.19 6.96 5.80
CA TYR A 141 1.43 8.19 5.87
C TYR A 141 2.10 9.14 6.84
N ALA A 142 2.30 10.37 6.38
CA ALA A 142 3.04 11.41 7.09
C ALA A 142 2.14 12.58 7.41
N SER A 143 2.37 13.19 8.58
CA SER A 143 1.65 14.41 8.93
C SER A 143 2.17 15.61 8.14
N ALA A 144 1.27 16.53 7.76
CA ALA A 144 1.61 17.79 7.09
C ALA A 144 2.40 18.77 7.99
N LYS A 145 2.21 18.69 9.32
CA LYS A 145 2.70 19.68 10.29
C LYS A 145 3.78 19.14 11.23
N THR A 146 3.91 17.82 11.37
CA THR A 146 4.93 17.19 12.22
C THR A 146 5.72 16.15 11.43
N ASN A 147 7.03 16.05 11.66
CA ASN A 147 7.93 15.10 10.97
C ASN A 147 7.69 13.61 11.33
N GLY A 148 6.52 13.28 11.90
CA GLY A 148 6.15 11.91 12.26
C GLY A 148 5.58 11.14 11.07
N LYS A 149 6.18 9.99 10.78
CA LYS A 149 5.61 8.98 9.87
C LYS A 149 4.95 7.88 10.69
N ASN A 150 3.85 7.36 10.19
CA ASN A 150 3.24 6.13 10.67
C ASN A 150 3.24 5.13 9.51
N TYR A 151 3.25 3.86 9.87
CA TYR A 151 3.46 2.76 8.95
C TYR A 151 2.45 1.66 9.26
N ASP A 152 1.67 1.26 8.26
CA ASP A 152 0.91 0.02 8.32
C ASP A 152 1.74 -1.07 7.65
N MET A 153 2.12 -2.05 8.46
CA MET A 153 3.01 -3.12 8.06
C MET A 153 2.21 -4.39 7.74
N PRO A 154 2.61 -5.15 6.71
CA PRO A 154 2.01 -6.44 6.44
C PRO A 154 2.50 -7.46 7.48
N THR A 155 1.75 -8.55 7.62
CA THR A 155 2.16 -9.68 8.46
C THR A 155 3.07 -10.66 7.72
N THR A 156 3.10 -10.60 6.39
CA THR A 156 3.85 -11.52 5.52
C THR A 156 4.74 -10.79 4.51
N TYR A 157 5.79 -11.46 4.04
CA TYR A 157 6.60 -11.00 2.91
C TYR A 157 5.81 -11.10 1.60
N LEU A 158 6.10 -10.24 0.63
CA LEU A 158 5.33 -10.13 -0.63
C LEU A 158 5.36 -11.41 -1.47
N VAL A 159 6.51 -12.07 -1.56
CA VAL A 159 6.72 -13.13 -2.56
C VAL A 159 6.60 -14.51 -1.96
N SER A 160 7.04 -14.69 -0.70
CA SER A 160 7.09 -16.00 -0.07
C SER A 160 5.84 -16.32 0.76
N ASP A 161 4.98 -15.33 1.02
CA ASP A 161 3.87 -15.40 2.00
C ASP A 161 4.33 -15.85 3.40
N GLU A 162 5.63 -15.89 3.66
CA GLU A 162 6.18 -16.23 4.97
C GLU A 162 5.87 -15.10 5.95
N GLU A 163 5.53 -15.46 7.18
CA GLU A 163 5.35 -14.49 8.25
C GLU A 163 6.64 -13.69 8.50
N ILE A 164 6.49 -12.37 8.63
CA ILE A 164 7.62 -11.49 8.93
C ILE A 164 8.10 -11.77 10.35
N LYS A 165 9.36 -12.17 10.48
CA LYS A 165 10.02 -12.39 11.77
C LYS A 165 10.56 -11.08 12.32
N TRP A 166 9.74 -10.38 13.08
CA TRP A 166 10.14 -9.14 13.75
C TRP A 166 11.26 -9.42 14.77
N PRO A 167 12.33 -8.60 14.79
CA PRO A 167 13.34 -8.70 15.84
C PRO A 167 12.67 -8.40 17.19
N SER A 168 12.73 -9.36 18.12
CA SER A 168 12.25 -9.16 19.49
C SER A 168 13.01 -8.02 20.16
N LYS A 169 12.31 -7.08 20.79
CA LYS A 169 12.93 -6.09 21.69
C LYS A 169 13.65 -6.86 22.80
N LYS A 170 14.97 -6.73 22.88
CA LYS A 170 15.75 -7.11 24.06
C LYS A 170 15.82 -5.92 25.01
#